data_AF-A0A7R9D1N7-F1
#
_entry.id   AF-A0A7R9D1N7-F1
#
_cell.length_a   1.000
_cell.length_b   1.000
_cell.length_c   1.000
_cell.angle_alpha   90.00
_cell.angle_beta   90.00
_cell.angle_gamma   90.00
#
_symmetry.space_group_name_H-M   'P 1'
#
loop_
_entity.id
_entity.type
_entity.pdbx_description
1 polymer ?
#
loop_
_entity_poly.entity_id
_entity_poly.type
_entity_poly.pdbx_seq_one_letter_code
_entity_poly.pdbx_strand_id
1 'polypeptide(L)'
;MRVADPGYETDINGKMACADHSFGLPSVKPKPGGFESLDIHEGHYGVPDVMTYGAPLHEDGEIEVRISYTKNKELMHMTMLRNLQGLHAPLRLTMELRAAEKVGRLSFLPSSNFMRDVLSGRDEEIGFEDFLNTAEFREQMGQPHAILEKQLCIL
;
A
#
# COMPACT_ATOMS: atom_id res chain seq x y z
N MET A 1 -12.57 -15.60 -32.07
CA MET A 1 -11.12 -15.78 -31.95
C MET A 1 -10.46 -15.10 -33.15
N ARG A 2 -10.16 -13.81 -33.04
CA ARG A 2 -9.25 -13.10 -33.96
C ARG A 2 -8.28 -12.37 -33.06
N VAL A 3 -7.04 -12.83 -33.09
CA VAL A 3 -5.90 -12.15 -32.46
C VAL A 3 -5.75 -10.83 -33.20
N ALA A 4 -5.79 -9.72 -32.47
CA ALA A 4 -5.45 -8.42 -33.03
C ALA A 4 -3.94 -8.40 -33.26
N ASP A 5 -3.53 -8.28 -34.50
CA ASP A 5 -2.12 -8.16 -34.88
C ASP A 5 -1.53 -6.88 -34.27
N PRO A 6 -0.31 -6.92 -33.70
CA PRO A 6 0.35 -5.71 -33.23
C PRO A 6 0.77 -4.86 -34.43
N GLY A 7 0.19 -3.66 -34.53
CA GLY A 7 0.55 -2.67 -35.54
C GLY A 7 2.03 -2.30 -35.45
N TYR A 8 2.75 -2.48 -36.56
CA TYR A 8 4.10 -1.97 -36.74
C TYR A 8 3.98 -0.50 -37.18
N GLU A 9 4.61 0.42 -36.45
CA GLU A 9 4.82 1.79 -36.92
C GLU A 9 6.29 1.90 -37.31
N THR A 10 6.56 1.99 -38.61
CA THR A 10 7.93 2.11 -39.13
C THR A 10 8.37 3.56 -39.14
N ASP A 11 9.46 3.87 -38.46
CA ASP A 11 10.17 5.13 -38.62
C ASP A 11 10.67 5.30 -40.06
N ILE A 12 10.81 6.56 -40.51
CA ILE A 12 11.25 7.02 -41.84
C ILE A 12 12.58 6.43 -42.36
N ASN A 13 13.29 5.63 -41.57
CA ASN A 13 14.58 5.01 -41.89
C ASN A 13 14.57 3.46 -41.89
N GLY A 14 13.41 2.80 -41.88
CA GLY A 14 13.31 1.35 -42.14
C GLY A 14 13.97 0.44 -41.09
N LYS A 15 14.18 0.92 -39.86
CA LYS A 15 14.58 0.05 -38.74
C LYS A 15 13.33 -0.48 -38.03
N MET A 16 13.22 -1.79 -37.87
CA MET A 16 12.27 -2.41 -36.92
C MET A 16 12.65 -1.95 -35.52
N ALA A 17 11.95 -0.95 -34.98
CA ALA A 17 11.95 -0.71 -33.55
C ALA A 17 11.10 -1.82 -32.92
N CYS A 18 11.74 -2.75 -32.21
CA CYS A 18 11.00 -3.56 -31.24
C CYS A 18 10.39 -2.56 -30.26
N ALA A 19 9.06 -2.49 -30.17
CA ALA A 19 8.43 -1.69 -29.13
C ALA A 19 8.95 -2.22 -27.79
N ASP A 20 9.76 -1.41 -27.10
CA ASP A 20 10.13 -1.67 -25.72
C ASP A 20 8.83 -1.67 -24.91
N HIS A 21 8.21 -2.83 -24.75
CA HIS A 21 7.03 -3.02 -23.92
C HIS A 21 7.46 -2.92 -22.45
N SER A 22 7.85 -1.71 -22.04
CA SER A 22 8.01 -1.41 -20.63
C SER A 22 6.63 -1.51 -19.98
N PHE A 23 6.50 -2.33 -18.95
CA PHE A 23 5.24 -2.55 -18.23
C PHE A 23 4.75 -1.30 -17.47
N GLY A 24 5.46 -0.16 -17.55
CA GLY A 24 5.04 1.10 -16.93
C GLY A 24 4.74 0.98 -15.43
N LEU A 25 5.45 0.11 -14.73
CA LEU A 25 5.14 -0.20 -13.33
C LEU A 25 5.52 0.96 -12.40
N PRO A 26 4.65 1.32 -11.44
CA PRO A 26 4.99 2.32 -10.44
C PRO A 26 6.11 1.80 -9.52
N SER A 27 6.94 2.73 -9.02
CA SER A 27 8.01 2.39 -8.08
C SER A 27 7.42 1.96 -6.72
N VAL A 28 7.81 0.77 -6.25
CA VAL A 28 7.46 0.29 -4.90
C VAL A 28 8.22 1.05 -3.81
N LYS A 29 9.46 1.48 -4.11
CA LYS A 29 10.27 2.24 -3.17
C LYS A 29 9.52 3.55 -2.85
N PRO A 30 9.22 3.82 -1.56
CA PRO A 30 8.63 5.09 -1.19
C PRO A 30 9.59 6.18 -1.65
N LYS A 31 9.04 7.20 -2.30
CA LYS A 31 9.82 8.38 -2.64
C LYS A 31 10.38 8.90 -1.31
N PRO A 32 11.70 9.09 -1.16
CA PRO A 32 12.18 9.76 0.04
C PRO A 32 11.42 11.08 0.07
N GLY A 33 10.60 11.27 1.11
CA GLY A 33 10.15 12.61 1.47
C GLY A 33 11.42 13.43 1.45
N GLY A 34 11.44 14.49 0.64
CA GLY A 34 12.62 15.32 0.52
C GLY A 34 13.13 15.52 1.92
N PHE A 35 14.38 15.13 2.16
CA PHE A 35 15.10 15.69 3.28
C PHE A 35 15.03 17.19 2.99
N GLU A 36 14.00 17.87 3.50
CA GLU A 36 14.14 19.28 3.80
C GLU A 36 15.45 19.30 4.54
N SER A 37 16.40 20.00 3.96
CA SER A 37 17.73 20.19 4.49
C SER A 37 17.59 20.59 5.95
N LEU A 38 17.56 19.60 6.83
CA LEU A 38 17.98 19.80 8.20
C LEU A 38 19.38 20.35 7.99
N ASP A 39 19.62 21.56 8.49
CA ASP A 39 20.94 22.17 8.48
C ASP A 39 21.88 21.21 9.22
N ILE A 40 22.42 20.25 8.48
CA ILE A 40 23.48 19.38 8.93
C ILE A 40 24.63 20.34 9.09
N HIS A 41 24.87 20.79 10.31
CA HIS A 41 26.03 21.61 10.60
C HIS A 41 27.27 20.75 10.34
N GLU A 42 27.81 20.89 9.14
CA GLU A 42 28.99 20.17 8.69
C GLU A 42 30.15 20.61 9.60
N GLY A 43 30.60 19.70 10.45
CA GLY A 43 31.76 19.97 11.29
C GLY A 43 33.00 20.21 10.42
N HIS A 44 34.08 20.71 11.02
CA HIS A 44 35.34 21.01 10.33
C HIS A 44 35.94 19.88 9.48
N TYR A 45 35.45 18.65 9.63
CA TYR A 45 35.91 17.45 8.92
C TYR A 45 34.88 16.86 7.93
N GLY A 46 33.82 17.57 7.58
CA GLY A 46 32.81 17.06 6.64
C GLY A 46 31.90 15.97 7.23
N VAL A 47 31.91 15.82 8.55
CA VAL A 47 31.07 14.87 9.29
C VAL A 47 30.05 15.67 10.11
N PRO A 48 28.76 15.27 10.10
CA PRO A 48 27.74 15.87 10.96
C PRO A 48 28.15 15.80 12.44
N ASP A 49 28.13 16.93 13.16
CA ASP A 49 28.43 16.93 14.59
C ASP A 49 27.21 16.51 15.43
N VAL A 50 27.05 15.19 15.58
CA VAL A 50 25.93 14.57 16.31
C VAL A 50 25.97 14.88 17.82
N MET A 51 27.14 15.23 18.36
CA MET A 51 27.30 15.47 19.81
C MET A 51 26.82 16.86 20.24
N THR A 52 26.89 17.83 19.33
CA THR A 52 26.47 19.22 19.58
C THR A 52 25.03 19.46 19.18
N TYR A 53 24.57 18.85 18.08
CA TYR A 53 23.23 19.08 17.52
C TYR A 53 22.24 17.94 17.77
N GLY A 54 22.69 16.85 18.39
CA GLY A 54 21.89 15.64 18.62
C GLY A 54 21.73 14.80 17.35
N ALA A 55 21.41 13.51 17.52
CA ALA A 55 20.96 12.69 16.40
C ALA A 55 19.57 13.17 15.95
N PRO A 56 19.29 13.27 14.64
CA PRO A 56 17.95 13.57 14.17
C PRO A 56 17.02 12.47 14.70
N LEU A 57 16.12 12.86 15.62
CA LEU A 57 15.08 12.00 16.15
C LEU A 57 14.13 11.68 14.99
N HIS A 58 14.18 10.44 14.51
CA HIS A 58 13.41 9.96 13.37
C HIS A 58 12.11 9.33 13.89
N GLU A 59 11.31 10.10 14.61
CA GLU A 59 10.20 9.57 15.42
C GLU A 59 9.01 9.10 14.57
N ASP A 60 8.82 9.67 13.38
CA ASP A 60 7.61 9.41 12.55
C ASP A 60 7.91 8.71 11.22
N GLY A 61 9.19 8.45 10.93
CA GLY A 61 9.62 7.99 9.60
C GLY A 61 9.14 6.58 9.27
N GLU A 62 9.21 5.64 10.21
CA GLU A 62 9.03 4.21 9.90
C GLU A 62 7.59 3.83 9.55
N ILE A 63 6.61 4.39 10.27
CA ILE A 63 5.19 4.07 10.07
C ILE A 63 4.67 4.66 8.76
N GLU A 64 5.00 5.92 8.48
CA GLU A 64 4.60 6.61 7.24
C GLU A 64 5.25 5.99 6.01
N VAL A 65 6.53 5.61 6.11
CA VAL A 65 7.25 4.87 5.07
C VAL A 65 6.59 3.53 4.80
N ARG A 66 6.19 2.79 5.85
CA ARG A 66 5.49 1.50 5.70
C ARG A 66 4.12 1.64 5.03
N ILE A 67 3.33 2.63 5.44
CA ILE A 67 2.02 2.90 4.84
C ILE A 67 2.18 3.23 3.35
N SER A 68 3.17 4.06 3.03
CA SER A 68 3.49 4.44 1.64
C SER A 68 3.97 3.25 0.81
N TYR A 69 4.84 2.41 1.38
CA TYR A 69 5.32 1.18 0.75
C TYR A 69 4.18 0.21 0.42
N THR A 70 3.28 -0.02 1.38
CA THR A 70 2.14 -0.95 1.20
C THR A 70 1.23 -0.49 0.08
N LYS A 71 0.86 0.81 0.07
CA LYS A 71 0.08 1.41 -1.01
C LYS A 71 0.76 1.29 -2.37
N ASN A 72 2.07 1.50 -2.43
CA ASN A 72 2.82 1.40 -3.68
C ASN A 72 2.90 -0.05 -4.19
N LYS A 73 3.04 -1.05 -3.29
CA LYS A 73 2.99 -2.49 -3.62
C LYS A 73 1.63 -2.83 -4.26
N GLU A 74 0.53 -2.40 -3.64
CA GLU A 74 -0.83 -2.61 -4.17
C GLU A 74 -1.03 -1.94 -5.54
N LEU A 75 -0.60 -0.69 -5.70
CA LEU A 75 -0.68 0.03 -6.98
C LEU A 75 0.11 -0.68 -8.09
N MET A 76 1.30 -1.20 -7.77
CA MET A 76 2.09 -2.00 -8.70
C MET A 76 1.34 -3.27 -9.12
N HIS A 77 0.77 -4.00 -8.17
CA HIS A 77 0.01 -5.23 -8.46
C HIS A 77 -1.20 -4.95 -9.36
N MET A 78 -1.94 -3.88 -9.09
CA MET A 78 -3.10 -3.48 -9.90
C MET A 78 -2.71 -3.07 -11.32
N THR A 79 -1.56 -2.41 -11.48
CA THR A 79 -1.01 -2.03 -12.78
C THR A 79 -0.54 -3.28 -13.55
N MET A 80 0.11 -4.22 -12.87
CA MET A 80 0.52 -5.51 -13.45
C MET A 80 -0.71 -6.29 -13.95
N LEU A 81 -1.75 -6.44 -13.13
CA LEU A 81 -2.99 -7.12 -13.51
C LEU A 81 -3.65 -6.48 -14.74
N ARG A 82 -3.66 -5.14 -14.79
CA ARG A 82 -4.14 -4.39 -15.97
C ARG A 82 -3.36 -4.74 -17.23
N ASN A 83 -2.04 -4.85 -17.13
CA ASN A 83 -1.19 -5.14 -18.29
C ASN A 83 -1.33 -6.59 -18.77
N LEU A 84 -1.51 -7.54 -17.83
CA LEU A 84 -1.61 -8.96 -18.16
C LEU A 84 -2.99 -9.36 -18.65
N GLN A 85 -4.04 -8.91 -17.96
CA GLN A 85 -5.42 -9.36 -18.18
C GLN A 85 -6.32 -8.27 -18.77
N GLY A 86 -5.87 -7.01 -18.79
CA GLY A 86 -6.68 -5.86 -19.22
C GLY A 86 -7.43 -5.20 -18.07
N LEU A 87 -8.26 -4.20 -18.39
CA LEU A 87 -8.91 -3.32 -17.39
C LEU A 87 -9.93 -4.03 -16.49
N HIS A 88 -10.49 -5.16 -16.93
CA HIS A 88 -11.52 -5.88 -16.19
C HIS A 88 -11.01 -6.51 -14.88
N ALA A 89 -9.75 -6.96 -14.86
CA ALA A 89 -9.14 -7.62 -13.71
C ALA A 89 -9.02 -6.71 -12.47
N PRO A 90 -8.38 -5.52 -12.55
CA PRO A 90 -8.31 -4.61 -11.40
C PRO A 90 -9.70 -4.11 -10.98
N LEU A 91 -10.63 -3.89 -11.91
CA LEU A 91 -11.99 -3.48 -11.58
C LEU A 91 -12.72 -4.55 -10.76
N ARG A 92 -12.62 -5.82 -11.18
CA ARG A 92 -13.20 -6.94 -10.45
C ARG A 92 -12.58 -7.08 -9.05
N LEU A 93 -11.26 -7.05 -8.95
CA LEU A 93 -10.57 -7.21 -7.67
C LEU A 93 -10.92 -6.07 -6.69
N THR A 94 -10.97 -4.82 -7.16
CA THR A 94 -11.38 -3.68 -6.32
C THR A 94 -12.84 -3.77 -5.88
N MET A 95 -13.73 -4.31 -6.72
CA MET A 95 -15.12 -4.58 -6.33
C MET A 95 -15.22 -5.67 -5.27
N GLU A 96 -14.47 -6.77 -5.42
CA GLU A 96 -14.42 -7.86 -4.45
C GLU A 96 -13.86 -7.37 -3.10
N LEU A 97 -12.78 -6.59 -3.09
CA LEU A 97 -12.22 -5.96 -1.89
C LEU A 97 -13.25 -5.06 -1.17
N ARG A 98 -13.94 -4.19 -1.91
CA ARG A 98 -14.99 -3.33 -1.35
C ARG A 98 -16.19 -4.11 -0.83
N ALA A 99 -16.53 -5.23 -1.46
CA ALA A 99 -17.56 -6.12 -0.96
C ALA A 99 -17.11 -6.79 0.35
N ALA A 100 -15.84 -7.17 0.46
CA ALA A 100 -15.26 -7.77 1.65
C ALA A 100 -15.23 -6.83 2.86
N GLU A 101 -14.99 -5.54 2.64
CA GLU A 101 -15.03 -4.53 3.70
C GLU A 101 -16.45 -4.31 4.26
N LYS A 102 -17.48 -4.55 3.46
CA LYS A 102 -18.88 -4.29 3.81
C LYS A 102 -19.62 -5.50 4.39
N VAL A 103 -18.92 -6.60 4.68
CA VAL A 103 -19.55 -7.80 5.27
C VAL A 103 -20.18 -7.43 6.61
N GLY A 104 -21.50 -7.55 6.69
CA GLY A 104 -22.30 -7.18 7.86
C GLY A 104 -21.91 -7.99 9.09
N ARG A 105 -21.17 -7.35 9.99
CA ARG A 105 -20.88 -7.86 11.34
C ARG A 105 -21.41 -6.88 12.37
N LEU A 106 -21.70 -7.39 13.56
CA LEU A 106 -21.99 -6.54 14.71
C LEU A 106 -20.73 -5.73 15.04
N SER A 107 -20.92 -4.44 15.29
CA SER A 107 -19.85 -3.45 15.48
C SER A 107 -18.97 -3.64 16.69
N PHE A 108 -19.42 -4.41 17.67
CA PHE A 108 -18.64 -4.77 18.84
C PHE A 108 -17.76 -6.00 18.62
N LEU A 109 -18.00 -6.78 17.56
CA LEU A 109 -17.21 -7.95 17.25
C LEU A 109 -16.03 -7.52 16.37
N PRO A 110 -14.77 -7.77 16.76
CA PRO A 110 -13.63 -7.43 15.93
C PRO A 110 -13.73 -8.17 14.60
N SER A 111 -13.59 -7.44 13.48
CA SER A 111 -13.42 -8.09 12.19
C SER A 111 -12.01 -8.68 12.12
N SER A 112 -11.93 -9.95 11.73
CA SER A 112 -10.67 -10.61 11.39
C SER A 112 -10.20 -10.28 9.98
N ASN A 113 -10.99 -9.55 9.18
CA ASN A 113 -10.73 -9.18 7.78
C ASN A 113 -10.29 -10.31 6.83
N PHE A 114 -10.49 -11.57 7.23
CA PHE A 114 -10.00 -12.76 6.52
C PHE A 114 -10.26 -12.75 5.00
N MET A 115 -11.48 -12.45 4.56
CA MET A 115 -11.81 -12.43 3.12
C MET A 115 -11.02 -11.36 2.35
N ARG A 116 -10.76 -10.21 2.97
CA ARG A 116 -9.92 -9.16 2.37
C ARG A 116 -8.47 -9.62 2.30
N ASP A 117 -7.99 -10.30 3.34
CA ASP A 117 -6.60 -10.77 3.41
C ASP A 117 -6.30 -11.83 2.35
N VAL A 118 -7.23 -12.77 2.12
CA VAL A 118 -7.15 -13.76 1.03
C VAL A 118 -7.10 -13.10 -0.35
N LEU A 119 -7.94 -12.09 -0.58
CA LEU A 119 -7.95 -11.37 -1.87
C LEU A 119 -6.69 -10.52 -2.09
N SER A 120 -6.08 -10.06 -1.01
CA SER A 120 -4.83 -9.28 -1.03
C SER A 120 -3.58 -10.16 -1.03
N GLY A 121 -3.70 -11.47 -0.81
CA GLY A 121 -2.59 -12.39 -0.59
C GLY A 121 -1.82 -12.15 0.71
N ARG A 122 -2.43 -11.47 1.69
CA ARG A 122 -1.79 -11.20 3.00
C ARG A 122 -1.78 -12.46 3.87
N ASP A 123 -2.66 -13.42 3.63
CA ASP A 123 -2.73 -14.69 4.37
C ASP A 123 -1.49 -15.57 4.20
N GLU A 124 -0.66 -15.32 3.17
CA GLU A 124 0.62 -16.01 2.94
C GLU A 124 1.80 -15.38 3.70
N GLU A 125 1.68 -14.11 4.11
CA GLU A 125 2.74 -13.33 4.75
C GLU A 125 2.39 -13.07 6.23
N ILE A 126 3.29 -13.36 7.17
CA ILE A 126 3.09 -13.04 8.60
C ILE A 126 3.75 -11.69 8.92
N GLY A 127 2.95 -10.73 9.39
CA GLY A 127 3.37 -9.39 9.75
C GLY A 127 3.58 -9.20 11.25
N PHE A 128 4.18 -8.06 11.63
CA PHE A 128 4.31 -7.67 13.04
C PHE A 128 2.93 -7.38 13.68
N GLU A 129 1.92 -7.00 12.88
CA GLU A 129 0.57 -6.77 13.39
C GLU A 129 -0.07 -8.06 13.89
N ASP A 130 0.30 -9.21 13.34
CA ASP A 130 -0.32 -10.48 13.73
C ASP A 130 0.12 -10.92 15.14
N PHE A 131 1.32 -10.51 15.56
CA PHE A 131 1.84 -10.77 16.90
C PHE A 131 1.46 -9.66 17.91
N LEU A 132 1.46 -8.40 17.49
CA LEU A 132 1.28 -7.26 18.39
C LEU A 132 -0.18 -6.78 18.50
N ASN A 133 -1.05 -7.12 17.53
CA ASN A 133 -2.45 -6.69 17.48
C ASN A 133 -3.42 -7.88 17.54
N THR A 134 -3.16 -8.81 18.46
CA THR A 134 -4.08 -9.92 18.76
C THR A 134 -5.43 -9.37 19.20
N ALA A 135 -6.52 -10.06 18.84
CA ALA A 135 -7.88 -9.59 19.07
C ALA A 135 -8.16 -9.20 20.54
N GLU A 136 -7.53 -9.88 21.50
CA GLU A 136 -7.70 -9.68 22.95
C GLU A 136 -7.16 -8.34 23.47
N PHE A 137 -6.13 -7.79 22.81
CA PHE A 137 -5.46 -6.54 23.23
C PHE A 137 -5.74 -5.37 22.28
N ARG A 138 -6.70 -5.52 21.36
CA ARG A 138 -7.03 -4.45 20.40
C ARG A 138 -7.75 -3.31 21.11
N GLU A 139 -7.19 -2.12 21.04
CA GLU A 139 -7.70 -0.87 21.66
C GLU A 139 -9.13 -0.50 21.24
N GLN A 140 -9.66 -1.13 20.20
CA GLN A 140 -11.02 -0.92 19.69
C GLN A 140 -12.10 -1.68 20.48
N MET A 141 -11.75 -2.50 21.47
CA MET A 141 -12.75 -3.14 22.33
C MET A 141 -13.36 -2.13 23.32
N GLY A 142 -14.44 -1.48 22.89
CA GLY A 142 -15.33 -0.72 23.76
C GLY A 142 -16.42 -1.58 24.38
N GLN A 143 -17.11 -1.04 25.39
CA GLN A 143 -18.31 -1.69 25.95
C GLN A 143 -19.35 -1.93 24.83
N PRO A 144 -19.79 -3.17 24.57
CA PRO A 144 -20.62 -3.51 23.41
C PRO A 144 -21.93 -2.72 23.39
N HIS A 145 -22.51 -2.46 24.56
CA HIS A 145 -23.72 -1.66 24.72
C HIS A 145 -23.54 -0.23 24.20
N ALA A 146 -22.47 0.46 24.59
CA ALA A 146 -22.20 1.84 24.17
C ALA A 146 -21.95 1.97 22.65
N ILE A 147 -21.32 0.97 22.04
CA ILE A 147 -21.06 0.95 20.59
C ILE A 147 -22.39 0.77 19.82
N LEU A 148 -23.22 -0.18 20.25
CA LEU A 148 -24.51 -0.46 19.63
C LEU A 148 -25.48 0.72 19.75
N GLU A 149 -25.54 1.34 20.93
CA GLU A 149 -26.42 2.48 21.17
C GLU A 149 -26.09 3.67 20.25
N LYS A 150 -24.80 3.97 20.10
CA LYS A 150 -24.32 5.01 19.17
C LYS A 150 -24.64 4.68 17.71
N GLN A 151 -24.55 3.43 17.30
CA GLN A 151 -24.87 3.02 15.92
C GLN A 151 -26.37 3.01 15.61
N LEU A 152 -27.18 2.65 16.59
CA LEU A 152 -28.63 2.65 16.49
C LEU A 152 -29.24 4.04 16.75
N CYS A 153 -28.40 5.04 17.07
CA CYS A 153 -28.79 6.43 17.33
C CYS A 153 -29.84 6.54 18.45
N ILE A 154 -29.68 5.74 19.49
CA ILE A 154 -30.58 5.71 20.66
C ILE A 154 -30.00 6.45 21.87
N LEU A 155 -28.68 6.65 21.92
CA LEU A 155 -27.93 7.50 22.86
C LEU A 155 -26.74 8.16 22.16
#